data_AF-A0A1Q5T199-F1
#
_entry.id   AF-A0A1Q5T199-F1
#
_cell.length_a   1.000
_cell.length_b   1.000
_cell.length_c   1.000
_cell.angle_alpha   90.00
_cell.angle_beta   90.00
_cell.angle_gamma   90.00
#
_symmetry.space_group_name_H-M   'P 1'
#
loop_
_entity.id
_entity.type
_entity.pdbx_description
1 polymer ?
#
loop_
_entity_poly.entity_id
_entity_poly.type
_entity_poly.pdbx_seq_one_letter_code
_entity_poly.pdbx_strand_id
1 'polypeptide(L)'
;MGLLQTPFDPPALFKNGNSEEKEVKKAIQWLALIEDAFEDAKKTSQKFKSLHEDDDEPEILEIPEETAELEKGEKHMKKLVLSLRRATKRRQKEASLGRKIQWALYRKADFESLIETICHLVDYLVKLFPTLQDQQKQLCKEELKEVEPESIPTLVKVLGENDKLLNLVIFEEIKKKGHRFENVTIDGSGFVRLGDTYQNIANAKPSVMSVTGLRIGGSGVSHVGHRITTSITDEGNACAPDRKKCQDNEVEHQ
;
A
#
# COMPACT_ATOMS: atom_id res chain seq x y z
N MET A 1 5.15 -35.67 6.39
CA MET A 1 5.45 -35.68 4.95
C MET A 1 5.48 -34.22 4.50
N GLY A 2 6.50 -33.42 4.77
CA GLY A 2 7.87 -33.57 4.29
C GLY A 2 8.13 -32.48 3.23
N LEU A 3 8.06 -31.21 3.62
CA LEU A 3 8.32 -30.06 2.73
C LEU A 3 9.59 -29.35 3.21
N LEU A 4 10.71 -29.78 2.62
CA LEU A 4 11.95 -29.03 2.39
C LEU A 4 12.56 -28.27 3.58
N GLN A 5 13.12 -29.02 4.53
CA GLN A 5 14.24 -28.56 5.34
C GLN A 5 15.55 -28.67 4.53
N THR A 6 15.71 -27.85 3.49
CA THR A 6 17.05 -27.64 2.93
C THR A 6 17.73 -26.54 3.74
N PRO A 7 18.92 -26.77 4.32
CA PRO A 7 19.70 -25.71 4.95
C PRO A 7 19.89 -24.57 3.94
N PHE A 8 19.53 -23.33 4.30
CA PHE A 8 19.95 -22.13 3.55
C PHE A 8 21.47 -22.19 3.40
N ASP A 9 21.88 -22.47 2.18
CA ASP A 9 23.25 -22.49 1.70
C ASP A 9 23.41 -21.23 0.86
N PRO A 10 23.87 -20.10 1.45
CA PRO A 10 24.08 -18.86 0.72
C PRO A 10 24.86 -19.10 -0.59
N PRO A 11 25.96 -19.88 -0.61
CA PRO A 11 26.66 -20.31 -1.83
C PRO A 11 25.80 -20.89 -2.96
N ALA A 12 24.71 -21.60 -2.65
CA ALA A 12 23.85 -22.23 -3.65
C ALA A 12 22.94 -21.24 -4.38
N LEU A 13 22.64 -20.07 -3.78
CA LEU A 13 21.95 -18.98 -4.47
C LEU A 13 22.81 -18.37 -5.60
N PHE A 14 24.13 -18.56 -5.53
CA PHE A 14 25.10 -17.92 -6.43
C PHE A 14 25.57 -18.80 -7.59
N LYS A 15 25.04 -20.02 -7.76
CA LYS A 15 25.44 -20.90 -8.88
C LYS A 15 24.75 -20.58 -10.22
N ASN A 16 23.68 -19.77 -10.21
CA ASN A 16 22.89 -19.47 -11.40
C ASN A 16 22.78 -17.97 -11.77
N GLY A 17 23.55 -17.08 -11.14
CA GLY A 17 23.45 -15.64 -11.41
C GLY A 17 24.80 -14.94 -11.30
N ASN A 18 25.20 -14.29 -12.38
CA ASN A 18 26.42 -13.52 -12.60
C ASN A 18 26.52 -12.27 -11.69
N SER A 19 26.55 -12.44 -10.36
CA SER A 19 26.71 -11.32 -9.42
C SER A 19 28.18 -11.09 -9.14
N GLU A 20 28.64 -9.86 -9.39
CA GLU A 20 30.04 -9.50 -9.20
C GLU A 20 30.37 -9.47 -7.70
N GLU A 21 31.56 -9.94 -7.30
CA GLU A 21 32.04 -9.89 -5.91
C GLU A 21 31.94 -8.46 -5.31
N LYS A 22 32.02 -7.44 -6.17
CA LYS A 22 31.83 -6.03 -5.82
C LYS A 22 30.41 -5.70 -5.36
N GLU A 23 29.38 -6.30 -5.96
CA GLU A 23 27.98 -6.11 -5.59
C GLU A 23 27.71 -6.75 -4.22
N VAL A 24 28.29 -7.92 -3.96
CA VAL A 24 28.19 -8.61 -2.67
C VAL A 24 28.83 -7.78 -1.55
N LYS A 25 30.01 -7.21 -1.78
CA LYS A 25 30.66 -6.31 -0.81
C LYS A 25 29.81 -5.08 -0.50
N LYS A 26 29.19 -4.47 -1.52
CA LYS A 26 28.26 -3.34 -1.32
C LYS A 26 27.01 -3.75 -0.54
N ALA A 27 26.45 -4.93 -0.82
CA ALA A 27 25.30 -5.43 -0.08
C ALA A 27 25.62 -5.64 1.42
N ILE A 28 26.79 -6.20 1.74
CA ILE A 28 27.26 -6.32 3.13
C ILE A 28 27.40 -4.95 3.79
N GLN A 29 27.96 -3.96 3.08
CA GLN A 29 28.07 -2.59 3.58
C GLN A 29 26.71 -1.95 3.88
N TRP A 30 25.73 -2.09 2.99
CA TRP A 30 24.39 -1.53 3.23
C TRP A 30 23.63 -2.26 4.33
N LEU A 31 23.83 -3.57 4.49
CA LEU A 31 23.30 -4.30 5.64
C LEU A 31 23.90 -3.80 6.97
N ALA A 32 25.21 -3.50 6.98
CA ALA A 32 25.84 -2.87 8.14
C ALA A 32 25.26 -1.47 8.42
N LEU A 33 25.00 -0.67 7.39
CA LEU A 33 24.34 0.64 7.57
C LEU A 33 22.91 0.54 8.14
N ILE A 34 22.18 -0.55 7.83
CA ILE A 34 20.87 -0.80 8.45
C ILE A 34 21.05 -1.08 9.95
N GLU A 35 22.07 -1.86 10.32
CA GLU A 35 22.40 -2.12 11.72
C GLU A 35 22.80 -0.84 12.46
N ASP A 36 23.65 -0.01 11.86
CA ASP A 36 24.05 1.30 12.39
C ASP A 36 22.84 2.22 12.59
N ALA A 37 21.90 2.26 11.64
CA ALA A 37 20.67 3.05 11.75
C ALA A 37 19.82 2.64 12.97
N PHE A 38 19.74 1.33 13.26
CA PHE A 38 19.06 0.85 14.46
C PHE A 38 19.82 1.21 15.74
N GLU A 39 21.15 1.13 15.75
CA GLU A 39 21.96 1.55 16.90
C GLU A 39 21.83 3.05 17.18
N ASP A 40 21.84 3.89 16.16
CA ASP A 40 21.74 5.34 16.32
C ASP A 40 20.34 5.77 16.76
N ALA A 41 19.29 5.13 16.24
CA ALA A 41 17.92 5.30 16.72
C ALA A 41 17.81 4.89 18.20
N LYS A 42 18.44 3.79 18.60
CA LYS A 42 18.48 3.33 20.00
C LYS A 42 19.23 4.32 20.90
N LYS A 43 20.40 4.83 20.48
CA LYS A 43 21.15 5.86 21.23
C LYS A 43 20.32 7.12 21.42
N THR A 44 19.60 7.54 20.37
CA THR A 44 18.72 8.72 20.41
C THR A 44 17.56 8.51 21.37
N SER A 45 16.93 7.34 21.33
CA SER A 45 15.89 6.95 22.29
C SER A 45 16.40 6.94 23.74
N GLN A 46 17.58 6.37 23.99
CA GLN A 46 18.17 6.33 25.34
C GLN A 46 18.49 7.72 25.87
N LYS A 47 19.04 8.61 25.02
CA LYS A 47 19.27 10.01 25.39
C LYS A 47 17.95 10.71 25.74
N PHE A 48 16.91 10.47 24.97
CA PHE A 48 15.58 11.03 25.24
C PHE A 48 15.04 10.52 26.57
N LYS A 49 15.15 9.22 26.83
CA LYS A 49 14.74 8.60 28.09
C LYS A 49 15.46 9.22 29.29
N SER A 50 16.79 9.31 29.26
CA SER A 50 17.58 9.89 30.35
C SER A 50 17.31 11.37 30.60
N LEU A 51 16.83 12.10 29.58
CA LEU A 51 16.50 13.52 29.74
C LEU A 51 15.17 13.72 30.49
N HIS A 52 14.22 12.77 30.35
CA HIS A 52 12.87 12.86 30.92
C HIS A 52 12.64 11.87 32.06
N GLU A 53 13.68 11.19 32.55
CA GLU A 53 13.60 10.25 33.68
C GLU A 53 13.30 10.96 35.01
N ASP A 54 13.71 12.23 35.14
CA ASP A 54 13.52 13.07 36.33
C ASP A 54 12.36 14.08 36.16
N ASP A 55 11.65 14.07 35.03
CA ASP A 55 10.55 15.00 34.75
C ASP A 55 9.24 14.56 35.43
N ASP A 56 8.40 15.53 35.81
CA ASP A 56 7.09 15.30 36.44
C ASP A 56 6.02 14.72 35.48
N GLU A 57 6.36 14.44 34.22
CA GLU A 57 5.47 13.91 33.17
C GLU A 57 5.83 12.46 32.78
N PRO A 58 5.52 11.46 33.64
CA PRO A 58 5.89 10.06 33.40
C PRO A 58 5.19 9.44 32.18
N GLU A 59 4.07 10.02 31.75
CA GLU A 59 3.27 9.57 30.60
C GLU A 59 4.06 9.59 29.28
N ILE A 60 5.06 10.48 29.14
CA ILE A 60 5.90 10.58 27.94
C ILE A 60 6.77 9.33 27.74
N LEU A 61 7.14 8.67 28.84
CA LEU A 61 7.96 7.45 28.83
C LEU A 61 7.13 6.16 28.83
N GLU A 62 5.81 6.26 28.95
CA GLU A 62 4.92 5.11 28.91
C GLU A 62 4.94 4.47 27.52
N ILE A 63 5.24 3.18 27.48
CA ILE A 63 5.23 2.40 26.25
C ILE A 63 3.89 1.64 26.22
N PRO A 64 2.99 1.95 25.28
CA PRO A 64 1.73 1.25 25.17
C PRO A 64 1.97 -0.26 24.94
N GLU A 65 1.18 -1.10 25.61
CA GLU A 65 1.24 -2.54 25.39
C GLU A 65 0.73 -2.87 23.99
N GLU A 66 1.62 -3.38 23.13
CA GLU A 66 1.36 -3.62 21.70
C GLU A 66 0.10 -4.47 21.46
N THR A 67 -0.11 -5.51 22.26
CA THR A 67 -1.26 -6.41 22.17
C THR A 67 -2.56 -5.74 22.57
N ALA A 68 -2.54 -4.92 23.63
CA ALA A 68 -3.71 -4.19 24.11
C ALA A 68 -4.14 -3.09 23.13
N GLU A 69 -3.18 -2.34 22.57
CA GLU A 69 -3.47 -1.30 21.57
C GLU A 69 -3.98 -1.90 20.26
N LEU A 70 -3.41 -3.03 19.83
CA LEU A 70 -3.88 -3.73 18.64
C LEU A 70 -5.27 -4.35 18.82
N GLU A 71 -5.68 -4.63 20.06
CA GLU A 71 -7.04 -5.08 20.39
C GLU A 71 -8.07 -3.96 20.39
N LYS A 72 -7.67 -2.74 20.75
CA LYS A 72 -8.51 -1.53 20.63
C LYS A 72 -8.68 -1.09 19.17
N GLY A 73 -7.73 -1.44 18.31
CA GLY A 73 -7.73 -1.07 16.90
C GLY A 73 -8.80 -1.76 16.05
N GLU A 74 -9.04 -1.22 14.85
CA GLU A 74 -10.02 -1.77 13.91
C GLU A 74 -9.65 -3.20 13.46
N LYS A 75 -10.66 -4.05 13.27
CA LYS A 75 -10.47 -5.48 12.95
C LYS A 75 -9.53 -5.71 11.77
N HIS A 76 -9.62 -4.89 10.73
CA HIS A 76 -8.80 -5.02 9.52
C HIS A 76 -7.34 -4.58 9.75
N MET A 77 -7.07 -3.63 10.67
CA MET A 77 -5.71 -3.26 11.07
C MET A 77 -5.04 -4.39 11.85
N LYS A 78 -5.75 -4.98 12.83
CA LYS A 78 -5.26 -6.14 13.59
C LYS A 78 -4.87 -7.28 12.66
N LYS A 79 -5.75 -7.61 11.72
CA LYS A 79 -5.50 -8.66 10.73
C LYS A 79 -4.32 -8.35 9.83
N LEU A 80 -4.18 -7.11 9.37
CA LEU A 80 -3.05 -6.68 8.54
C LEU A 80 -1.71 -6.90 9.26
N VAL A 81 -1.60 -6.39 10.50
CA VAL A 81 -0.38 -6.51 11.31
C VAL A 81 -0.02 -7.99 11.54
N LEU A 82 -1.00 -8.82 11.88
CA LEU A 82 -0.78 -10.24 12.11
C LEU A 82 -0.36 -10.99 10.83
N SER A 83 -0.96 -10.67 9.68
CA SER A 83 -0.59 -11.26 8.39
C SER A 83 0.84 -10.89 7.99
N LEU A 84 1.23 -9.61 8.11
CA LEU A 84 2.59 -9.16 7.83
C LEU A 84 3.62 -9.82 8.76
N ARG A 85 3.32 -9.92 10.06
CA ARG A 85 4.19 -10.66 11.00
C ARG A 85 4.36 -12.11 10.62
N ARG A 86 3.29 -12.78 10.19
CA ARG A 86 3.32 -14.18 9.77
C ARG A 86 4.11 -14.37 8.47
N ALA A 87 3.97 -13.46 7.52
CA ALA A 87 4.75 -13.44 6.29
C ALA A 87 6.26 -13.32 6.60
N THR A 88 6.65 -12.31 7.39
CA THR A 88 8.04 -12.08 7.77
C THR A 88 8.63 -13.25 8.55
N LYS A 89 7.90 -13.80 9.53
CA LYS A 89 8.35 -14.97 10.32
C LYS A 89 8.56 -16.22 9.47
N ARG A 90 7.77 -16.43 8.41
CA ARG A 90 7.96 -17.57 7.51
C ARG A 90 9.21 -17.46 6.65
N ARG A 91 9.60 -16.23 6.29
CA ARG A 91 10.79 -15.95 5.47
C ARG A 91 12.07 -15.93 6.28
N GLN A 92 12.01 -15.41 7.49
CA GLN A 92 13.13 -15.49 8.41
C GLN A 92 13.32 -16.97 8.78
N LYS A 93 14.52 -17.50 8.54
CA LYS A 93 14.91 -18.79 9.13
C LYS A 93 14.60 -18.74 10.63
N GLU A 94 14.30 -19.89 11.22
CA GLU A 94 14.38 -20.11 12.68
C GLU A 94 15.84 -19.99 13.15
N ALA A 95 16.53 -18.92 12.77
CA ALA A 95 17.77 -18.52 13.39
C ALA A 95 17.38 -18.24 14.84
N SER A 96 17.96 -19.02 15.75
CA SER A 96 17.99 -18.72 17.17
C SER A 96 18.83 -17.46 17.37
N LEU A 97 18.31 -16.33 16.90
CA LEU A 97 18.84 -15.01 17.20
C LEU A 97 18.72 -14.89 18.72
N GLY A 98 19.84 -14.61 19.37
CA GLY A 98 19.90 -14.45 20.82
C GLY A 98 18.86 -13.44 21.31
N ARG A 99 18.67 -13.40 22.63
CA ARG A 99 17.68 -12.54 23.29
C ARG A 99 17.80 -11.10 22.76
N LYS A 100 16.79 -10.65 21.99
CA LYS A 100 16.75 -9.29 21.46
C LYS A 100 16.50 -8.33 22.63
N ILE A 101 17.29 -7.26 22.71
CA ILE A 101 17.08 -6.20 23.70
C ILE A 101 15.86 -5.40 23.26
N GLN A 102 14.85 -5.33 24.13
CA GLN A 102 13.69 -4.46 23.91
C GLN A 102 14.07 -3.01 24.21
N TRP A 103 13.68 -2.12 23.32
CA TRP A 103 13.81 -0.67 23.44
C TRP A 103 12.65 -0.03 22.68
N ALA A 104 12.36 1.24 22.95
CA ALA A 104 11.22 1.95 22.36
C ALA A 104 11.65 3.24 21.65
N LEU A 105 10.81 3.72 20.74
CA LEU A 105 10.97 5.03 20.11
C LEU A 105 9.89 5.96 20.69
N TYR A 106 10.31 7.00 21.38
CA TYR A 106 9.41 7.94 22.06
C TYR A 106 8.89 9.04 21.13
N ARG A 107 9.69 9.43 20.13
CA ARG A 107 9.32 10.50 19.20
C ARG A 107 8.92 9.93 17.84
N LYS A 108 7.80 10.42 17.32
CA LYS A 108 7.33 10.09 15.97
C LYS A 108 8.38 10.41 14.89
N ALA A 109 9.07 11.55 15.01
CA ALA A 109 10.09 11.96 14.05
C ALA A 109 11.26 10.96 13.95
N ASP A 110 11.69 10.38 15.07
CA ASP A 110 12.76 9.38 15.08
C ASP A 110 12.30 8.08 14.39
N PHE A 111 11.03 7.71 14.56
CA PHE A 111 10.42 6.55 13.90
C PHE A 111 10.29 6.75 12.38
N GLU A 112 9.81 7.92 11.94
CA GLU A 112 9.71 8.24 10.51
C GLU A 112 11.08 8.26 9.84
N SER A 113 12.08 8.88 10.47
CA SER A 113 13.46 8.93 9.95
C SER A 113 14.10 7.54 9.85
N LEU A 114 13.85 6.66 10.83
CA LEU A 114 14.32 5.28 10.79
C LEU A 114 13.67 4.49 9.63
N ILE A 115 12.36 4.62 9.44
CA ILE A 115 11.65 3.98 8.33
C ILE A 115 12.22 4.45 6.99
N GLU A 116 12.33 5.75 6.79
CA GLU A 116 12.84 6.34 5.54
C GLU A 116 14.25 5.82 5.22
N THR A 117 15.13 5.80 6.21
CA THR A 117 16.51 5.31 6.06
C THR A 117 16.53 3.83 5.67
N ILE A 118 15.76 2.98 6.35
CA ILE A 118 15.69 1.54 6.04
C ILE A 118 15.11 1.33 4.64
N CYS A 119 14.03 2.03 4.29
CA CYS A 119 13.40 1.95 2.97
C CYS A 119 14.39 2.31 1.86
N HIS A 120 15.16 3.39 2.02
CA HIS A 120 16.19 3.77 1.05
C HIS A 120 17.31 2.73 0.92
N LEU A 121 17.81 2.18 2.03
CA LEU A 121 18.86 1.16 2.01
C LEU A 121 18.36 -0.15 1.35
N VAL A 122 17.12 -0.55 1.62
CA VAL A 122 16.49 -1.71 0.97
C VAL A 122 16.25 -1.46 -0.52
N ASP A 123 15.78 -0.27 -0.92
CA ASP A 123 15.64 0.13 -2.32
C ASP A 123 16.98 0.04 -3.06
N TYR A 124 18.07 0.44 -2.42
CA TYR A 124 19.40 0.28 -2.97
C TYR A 124 19.78 -1.20 -3.12
N LEU A 125 19.58 -2.02 -2.07
CA LEU A 125 19.85 -3.46 -2.11
C LEU A 125 19.11 -4.16 -3.26
N VAL A 126 17.84 -3.81 -3.48
CA VAL A 126 17.02 -4.33 -4.59
C VAL A 126 17.61 -3.94 -5.95
N LYS A 127 18.10 -2.70 -6.10
CA LYS A 127 18.71 -2.22 -7.34
C LYS A 127 20.06 -2.88 -7.66
N LEU A 128 20.79 -3.38 -6.67
CA LEU A 128 22.05 -4.11 -6.90
C LEU A 128 21.83 -5.47 -7.57
N PHE A 129 20.67 -6.10 -7.35
CA PHE A 129 20.39 -7.45 -7.84
C PHE A 129 19.20 -7.45 -8.80
N PRO A 130 19.33 -6.86 -10.00
CA PRO A 130 18.22 -6.76 -10.96
C PRO A 130 17.71 -8.13 -11.40
N THR A 131 18.58 -9.14 -11.44
CA THR A 131 18.24 -10.54 -11.77
C THR A 131 17.26 -11.17 -10.79
N LEU A 132 17.13 -10.64 -9.57
CA LEU A 132 16.23 -11.13 -8.54
C LEU A 132 14.87 -10.40 -8.52
N GLN A 133 14.67 -9.38 -9.34
CA GLN A 133 13.43 -8.60 -9.32
C GLN A 133 12.18 -9.44 -9.65
N ASP A 134 12.28 -10.39 -10.57
CA ASP A 134 11.14 -11.25 -10.90
C ASP A 134 10.80 -12.21 -9.76
N GLN A 135 11.83 -12.72 -9.06
CA GLN A 135 11.64 -13.51 -7.85
C GLN A 135 11.04 -12.67 -6.72
N GLN A 136 11.50 -11.43 -6.53
CA GLN A 136 10.93 -10.50 -5.55
C GLN A 136 9.47 -10.17 -5.84
N LYS A 137 9.09 -9.94 -7.10
CA LYS A 137 7.69 -9.74 -7.49
C LYS A 137 6.84 -10.98 -7.19
N GLN A 138 7.36 -12.17 -7.43
CA GLN A 138 6.66 -13.42 -7.12
C GLN A 138 6.47 -13.57 -5.60
N LEU A 139 7.49 -13.24 -4.82
CA LEU A 139 7.44 -13.20 -3.37
C LEU A 139 6.39 -12.19 -2.87
N CYS A 140 6.33 -10.97 -3.41
CA CYS A 140 5.30 -9.99 -3.06
C CYS A 140 3.88 -10.50 -3.39
N LYS A 141 3.70 -11.24 -4.49
CA LYS A 141 2.41 -11.87 -4.84
C LYS A 141 1.99 -12.93 -3.83
N GLU A 142 2.94 -13.69 -3.31
CA GLU A 142 2.68 -14.69 -2.28
C GLU A 142 2.31 -14.03 -0.95
N GLU A 143 2.98 -12.95 -0.56
CA GLU A 143 2.62 -12.16 0.63
C GLU A 143 1.24 -11.55 0.52
N LEU A 144 0.88 -11.02 -0.65
CA LEU A 144 -0.44 -10.42 -0.86
C LEU A 144 -1.58 -11.44 -0.75
N LYS A 145 -1.34 -12.73 -1.02
CA LYS A 145 -2.34 -13.79 -0.80
C LYS A 145 -2.64 -14.04 0.68
N GLU A 146 -1.73 -13.67 1.56
CA GLU A 146 -1.85 -13.85 3.02
C GLU A 146 -2.51 -12.66 3.71
N VAL A 147 -2.55 -11.52 3.00
CA VAL A 147 -3.28 -10.33 3.43
C VAL A 147 -4.74 -10.47 3.02
N GLU A 148 -5.64 -10.23 3.96
CA GLU A 148 -7.07 -10.26 3.68
C GLU A 148 -7.47 -9.11 2.72
N PRO A 149 -8.38 -9.35 1.76
CA PRO A 149 -8.83 -8.33 0.80
C PRO A 149 -9.31 -7.04 1.46
N GLU A 150 -9.97 -7.13 2.61
CA GLU A 150 -10.52 -6.00 3.37
C GLU A 150 -9.42 -5.13 3.99
N SER A 151 -8.22 -5.68 4.20
CA SER A 151 -7.06 -4.98 4.76
C SER A 151 -6.18 -4.31 3.69
N ILE A 152 -6.40 -4.62 2.40
CA ILE A 152 -5.61 -4.06 1.29
C ILE A 152 -5.68 -2.52 1.21
N PRO A 153 -6.84 -1.86 1.36
CA PRO A 153 -6.89 -0.39 1.32
C PRO A 153 -6.03 0.26 2.42
N THR A 154 -6.06 -0.32 3.62
CA THR A 154 -5.25 0.12 4.75
C THR A 154 -3.77 -0.12 4.49
N LEU A 155 -3.40 -1.25 3.87
CA LEU A 155 -2.04 -1.52 3.46
C LEU A 155 -1.53 -0.49 2.45
N VAL A 156 -2.32 -0.15 1.42
CA VAL A 156 -1.95 0.87 0.42
C VAL A 156 -1.72 2.23 1.08
N LYS A 157 -2.59 2.62 2.03
CA LYS A 157 -2.44 3.88 2.77
C LYS A 157 -1.16 3.91 3.62
N VAL A 158 -0.80 2.79 4.25
CA VAL A 158 0.39 2.70 5.13
C VAL A 158 1.68 2.60 4.32
N LEU A 159 1.67 1.88 3.20
CA LEU A 159 2.83 1.80 2.31
C LEU A 159 3.18 3.17 1.76
N GLY A 160 2.19 3.97 1.33
CA GLY A 160 2.45 5.28 0.76
C GLY A 160 3.44 5.16 -0.41
N GLU A 161 4.56 5.88 -0.34
CA GLU A 161 5.65 5.79 -1.32
C GLU A 161 6.73 4.74 -0.96
N ASN A 162 6.61 4.11 0.20
CA ASN A 162 7.49 3.06 0.66
C ASN A 162 7.13 1.73 -0.02
N ASP A 163 8.15 0.93 -0.36
CA ASP A 163 8.01 -0.36 -1.04
C ASP A 163 7.25 -0.31 -2.38
N LYS A 164 7.96 0.18 -3.40
CA LYS A 164 7.43 0.34 -4.76
C LYS A 164 7.05 -1.00 -5.39
N LEU A 165 7.76 -2.08 -5.07
CA LEU A 165 7.49 -3.40 -5.65
C LEU A 165 6.18 -3.98 -5.12
N LEU A 166 5.95 -3.90 -3.81
CA LEU A 166 4.69 -4.35 -3.22
C LEU A 166 3.51 -3.52 -3.71
N ASN A 167 3.65 -2.20 -3.80
CA ASN A 167 2.63 -1.31 -4.36
C ASN A 167 2.26 -1.67 -5.80
N LEU A 168 3.25 -1.95 -6.66
CA LEU A 168 3.00 -2.38 -8.04
C LEU A 168 2.22 -3.70 -8.09
N VAL A 169 2.59 -4.67 -7.24
CA VAL A 169 1.90 -5.96 -7.18
C VAL A 169 0.47 -5.82 -6.67
N ILE A 170 0.23 -4.99 -5.66
CA ILE A 170 -1.11 -4.67 -5.17
C ILE A 170 -1.94 -4.05 -6.29
N PHE A 171 -1.39 -3.08 -7.03
CA PHE A 171 -2.09 -2.44 -8.14
C PHE A 171 -2.43 -3.42 -9.26
N GLU A 172 -1.49 -4.30 -9.64
CA GLU A 172 -1.75 -5.38 -10.60
C GLU A 172 -2.87 -6.32 -10.13
N GLU A 173 -2.90 -6.65 -8.84
CA GLU A 173 -3.89 -7.57 -8.28
C GLU A 173 -5.27 -6.92 -8.16
N ILE A 174 -5.34 -5.65 -7.76
CA ILE A 174 -6.58 -4.86 -7.79
C ILE A 174 -7.11 -4.77 -9.21
N LYS A 175 -6.23 -4.51 -10.20
CA LYS A 175 -6.62 -4.46 -11.61
C LYS A 175 -7.16 -5.80 -12.12
N LYS A 176 -6.59 -6.93 -11.68
CA LYS A 176 -7.09 -8.27 -12.03
C LYS A 176 -8.44 -8.58 -11.39
N LYS A 177 -8.58 -8.30 -10.09
CA LYS A 177 -9.82 -8.57 -9.33
C LYS A 177 -10.95 -7.63 -9.74
N GLY A 178 -10.60 -6.44 -10.21
CA GLY A 178 -11.56 -5.45 -10.62
C GLY A 178 -12.14 -4.63 -9.48
N HIS A 179 -13.01 -3.69 -9.84
CA HIS A 179 -13.70 -2.83 -8.87
C HIS A 179 -14.91 -3.52 -8.26
N ARG A 180 -15.11 -3.36 -6.96
CA ARG A 180 -16.28 -3.86 -6.25
C ARG A 180 -16.89 -2.73 -5.45
N PHE A 181 -18.12 -2.36 -5.81
CA PHE A 181 -18.89 -1.30 -5.18
C PHE A 181 -20.07 -1.93 -4.43
N GLU A 182 -20.14 -1.70 -3.12
CA GLU A 182 -21.21 -2.22 -2.26
C GLU A 182 -21.94 -1.08 -1.55
N ASN A 183 -23.28 -1.15 -1.53
CA ASN A 183 -24.14 -0.22 -0.80
C ASN A 183 -23.90 1.26 -1.14
N VAL A 184 -23.63 1.56 -2.40
CA VAL A 184 -23.38 2.94 -2.86
C VAL A 184 -24.71 3.68 -2.96
N THR A 185 -24.79 4.83 -2.28
CA THR A 185 -25.92 5.76 -2.40
C THR A 185 -25.44 7.05 -3.05
N ILE A 186 -26.02 7.38 -4.21
CA ILE A 186 -25.80 8.63 -4.92
C ILE A 186 -27.08 9.43 -4.80
N ASP A 187 -27.01 10.59 -4.14
CA ASP A 187 -28.12 11.52 -4.02
C ASP A 187 -27.63 12.94 -4.30
N GLY A 188 -28.27 13.64 -5.22
CA GLY A 188 -27.88 14.99 -5.64
C GLY A 188 -28.11 15.29 -7.12
N SER A 189 -27.80 16.52 -7.52
CA SER A 189 -27.96 17.03 -8.88
C SER A 189 -26.62 17.18 -9.61
N GLY A 190 -25.79 16.14 -9.59
CA GLY A 190 -24.44 16.14 -10.18
C GLY A 190 -24.22 15.00 -11.17
N PHE A 191 -23.06 15.02 -11.83
CA PHE A 191 -22.60 13.90 -12.65
C PHE A 191 -21.70 12.99 -11.81
N VAL A 192 -22.10 11.73 -11.62
CA VAL A 192 -21.33 10.74 -10.86
C VAL A 192 -20.91 9.60 -11.77
N ARG A 193 -19.65 9.18 -11.70
CA ARG A 193 -19.14 8.03 -12.45
C ARG A 193 -18.48 7.01 -11.54
N LEU A 194 -18.87 5.76 -11.72
CA LEU A 194 -18.25 4.59 -11.08
C LEU A 194 -17.64 3.70 -12.17
N GLY A 195 -16.32 3.54 -12.15
CA GLY A 195 -15.55 2.73 -13.09
C GLY A 195 -14.33 3.45 -13.65
N ASP A 196 -13.46 2.70 -14.32
CA ASP A 196 -12.25 3.27 -14.95
C ASP A 196 -12.56 4.05 -16.22
N THR A 197 -11.80 5.11 -16.48
CA THR A 197 -11.76 5.79 -17.78
C THR A 197 -10.44 5.48 -18.47
N TYR A 198 -10.51 4.89 -19.65
CA TYR A 198 -9.38 4.58 -20.52
C TYR A 198 -9.36 5.57 -21.68
N GLN A 199 -8.27 6.32 -21.83
CA GLN A 199 -8.11 7.29 -22.90
C GLN A 199 -6.97 6.89 -23.83
N ASN A 200 -7.21 6.92 -25.14
CA ASN A 200 -6.21 6.63 -26.18
C ASN A 200 -5.60 5.21 -26.12
N ILE A 201 -6.38 4.22 -25.66
CA ILE A 201 -5.92 2.83 -25.59
C ILE A 201 -6.83 1.97 -26.48
N ALA A 202 -6.35 1.59 -27.67
CA ALA A 202 -7.08 0.78 -28.65
C ALA A 202 -7.36 -0.66 -28.18
N ASN A 203 -6.60 -1.16 -27.20
CA ASN A 203 -6.70 -2.52 -26.65
C ASN A 203 -6.85 -2.52 -25.12
N ALA A 204 -7.68 -1.62 -24.58
CA ALA A 204 -7.94 -1.62 -23.14
C ALA A 204 -8.57 -2.96 -22.76
N LYS A 205 -7.92 -3.71 -21.86
CA LYS A 205 -8.54 -4.83 -21.16
C LYS A 205 -9.14 -4.26 -19.88
N PRO A 206 -10.43 -3.88 -19.88
CA PRO A 206 -11.05 -3.34 -18.68
C PRO A 206 -11.02 -4.37 -17.57
N SER A 207 -10.74 -3.90 -16.36
CA SER A 207 -10.85 -4.70 -15.15
C SER A 207 -12.28 -5.22 -14.98
N VAL A 208 -12.49 -6.26 -14.18
CA VAL A 208 -13.87 -6.68 -13.83
C VAL A 208 -14.53 -5.57 -13.00
N MET A 209 -15.85 -5.41 -13.05
CA MET A 209 -16.56 -4.52 -12.15
C MET A 209 -17.81 -5.21 -11.61
N SER A 210 -18.01 -5.13 -10.30
CA SER A 210 -19.19 -5.64 -9.61
C SER A 210 -19.81 -4.53 -8.78
N VAL A 211 -21.14 -4.40 -8.85
CA VAL A 211 -21.90 -3.39 -8.13
C VAL A 211 -23.10 -4.06 -7.48
N THR A 212 -23.20 -3.96 -6.16
CA THR A 212 -24.29 -4.54 -5.36
C THR A 212 -24.89 -3.47 -4.45
N GLY A 213 -26.21 -3.34 -4.42
CA GLY A 213 -26.88 -2.38 -3.53
C GLY A 213 -26.71 -0.91 -3.96
N LEU A 214 -26.73 -0.62 -5.26
CA LEU A 214 -26.68 0.75 -5.78
C LEU A 214 -28.05 1.44 -5.64
N ARG A 215 -28.08 2.58 -4.97
CA ARG A 215 -29.24 3.49 -4.90
C ARG A 215 -28.88 4.82 -5.54
N ILE A 216 -29.63 5.20 -6.57
CA ILE A 216 -29.49 6.50 -7.23
C ILE A 216 -30.78 7.28 -6.99
N GLY A 217 -30.65 8.44 -6.35
CA GLY A 217 -31.70 9.43 -6.11
C GLY A 217 -31.27 10.82 -6.62
N GLY A 218 -32.21 11.76 -6.58
CA GLY A 218 -31.98 13.13 -7.08
C GLY A 218 -32.20 13.29 -8.59
N SER A 219 -31.71 14.41 -9.13
CA SER A 219 -31.88 14.80 -10.55
C SER A 219 -30.59 14.70 -11.38
N GLY A 220 -29.53 14.11 -10.82
CA GLY A 220 -28.23 13.94 -11.46
C GLY A 220 -28.16 12.78 -12.45
N VAL A 221 -27.06 12.71 -13.21
CA VAL A 221 -26.75 11.62 -14.15
C VAL A 221 -25.66 10.75 -13.55
N SER A 222 -25.90 9.44 -13.47
CA SER A 222 -24.93 8.48 -12.93
C SER A 222 -24.53 7.46 -14.00
N HIS A 223 -23.23 7.30 -14.23
CA HIS A 223 -22.67 6.26 -15.09
C HIS A 223 -21.98 5.19 -14.27
N VAL A 224 -22.35 3.95 -14.52
CA VAL A 224 -21.73 2.77 -13.92
C VAL A 224 -21.16 1.92 -15.05
N GLY A 225 -19.85 1.91 -15.19
CA GLY A 225 -19.16 1.18 -16.25
C GLY A 225 -17.81 1.77 -16.59
N HIS A 226 -17.00 0.98 -17.28
CA HIS A 226 -15.75 1.46 -17.87
C HIS A 226 -16.06 2.32 -19.09
N ARG A 227 -15.39 3.47 -19.22
CA ARG A 227 -15.45 4.32 -20.42
C ARG A 227 -14.16 4.16 -21.19
N ILE A 228 -14.26 3.92 -22.49
CA ILE A 228 -13.12 3.92 -23.41
C ILE A 228 -13.31 5.09 -24.37
N THR A 229 -12.40 6.06 -24.35
CA THR A 229 -12.40 7.20 -25.26
C THR A 229 -11.22 7.13 -26.22
N THR A 230 -11.50 7.34 -27.50
CA THR A 230 -10.51 7.38 -28.59
C THR A 230 -10.22 8.81 -29.07
N SER A 231 -10.86 9.82 -28.49
CA SER A 231 -10.67 11.24 -28.81
C SER A 231 -9.99 12.00 -27.67
N ILE A 232 -9.16 12.99 -28.03
CA ILE A 232 -8.50 13.95 -27.11
C ILE A 232 -9.49 15.05 -26.66
N THR A 233 -10.72 15.07 -27.15
CA THR A 233 -11.73 16.09 -26.85
C THR A 233 -13.02 15.45 -26.34
N ASP A 234 -13.30 15.61 -25.05
CA ASP A 234 -14.57 16.11 -24.49
C ASP A 234 -14.57 15.90 -22.97
N GLU A 235 -13.87 16.80 -22.30
CA GLU A 235 -14.26 17.20 -20.96
C GLU A 235 -15.55 18.04 -21.08
N GLY A 236 -16.67 17.48 -20.63
CA GLY A 236 -17.70 18.28 -19.98
C GLY A 236 -18.72 19.04 -20.82
N ASN A 237 -19.26 18.51 -21.92
CA ASN A 237 -20.53 19.06 -22.43
C ASN A 237 -21.39 18.01 -23.14
N ALA A 238 -22.39 17.47 -22.43
CA ALA A 238 -23.53 16.84 -23.08
C ALA A 238 -24.80 16.99 -22.22
N CYS A 239 -25.81 17.59 -22.85
CA CYS A 239 -27.24 17.63 -22.50
C CYS A 239 -27.70 18.68 -21.46
N ALA A 240 -27.73 19.94 -21.87
CA ALA A 240 -28.82 20.83 -21.47
C ALA A 240 -30.04 20.55 -22.38
N PRO A 241 -31.26 20.31 -21.85
CA PRO A 241 -32.44 20.16 -22.69
C PRO A 241 -32.89 21.53 -23.22
N ASP A 242 -33.06 21.61 -24.53
CA ASP A 242 -33.65 22.74 -25.25
C ASP A 242 -35.06 23.05 -24.69
N ARG A 243 -35.16 24.07 -23.83
CA ARG A 243 -36.42 24.76 -23.55
C ARG A 243 -36.70 25.73 -24.71
N LYS A 244 -37.33 25.24 -25.78
CA LYS A 244 -38.07 26.15 -26.67
C LYS A 244 -39.34 26.58 -25.95
N LYS A 245 -39.38 27.89 -25.65
CA LYS A 245 -40.52 28.63 -25.13
C LYS A 245 -41.76 28.42 -26.02
N CYS A 246 -42.80 27.83 -25.44
CA CYS A 246 -44.16 28.23 -25.80
C CYS A 246 -44.46 29.49 -24.98
N GLN A 247 -44.46 30.64 -25.63
CA GLN A 247 -45.16 31.83 -25.16
C GLN A 247 -45.91 32.40 -26.36
N ASP A 248 -47.20 32.11 -26.34
CA ASP A 248 -48.33 32.96 -26.70
C ASP A 248 -47.96 34.36 -27.20
N ASN A 249 -48.47 34.71 -28.38
CA ASN A 249 -48.86 36.07 -28.72
C ASN A 249 -50.17 35.99 -29.50
N GLU A 250 -51.25 36.21 -28.77
CA GLU A 250 -52.58 36.52 -29.26
C GLU A 250 -52.67 38.05 -29.45
N VAL A 251 -53.34 38.49 -30.54
CA VAL A 251 -54.01 39.80 -30.74
C VAL A 251 -53.06 40.98 -31.14
N GLU A 252 -53.23 41.77 -32.21
CA GLU A 252 -54.43 42.49 -32.68
C GLU A 252 -54.27 43.18 -34.09
N HIS A 253 -55.40 43.35 -34.79
CA HIS A 253 -55.81 44.35 -35.82
C HIS A 253 -54.97 44.68 -37.09
N GLN A 254 -55.53 44.33 -38.27
CA GLN A 254 -56.43 45.19 -39.08
C GLN A 254 -57.17 44.36 -40.14
#